data_AF-A0A7S3Y7M4-F1
#
_entry.id   AF-A0A7S3Y7M4-F1
#
_cell.length_a   1.000
_cell.length_b   1.000
_cell.length_c   1.000
_cell.angle_alpha   90.00
_cell.angle_beta   90.00
_cell.angle_gamma   90.00
#
_symmetry.space_group_name_H-M   'P 1'
#
loop_
_entity.id
_entity.type
_entity.pdbx_description
1 polymer ?
#
loop_
_entity_poly.entity_id
_entity_poly.type
_entity_poly.pdbx_seq_one_letter_code
_entity_poly.pdbx_strand_id
1 'polypeptide(L)'
;KERIEAQKEYIDRIEKILLEAAEKEGAEIPPQLPSVKKMLTLQKELSKPPENNWKCNRCTLLNDEKATNCAACDNEREIELKGDEVMCGICWDMLPPDRIKDTSCGHQFCEECWSGYLTCKIKDANVMEIQCPDPKCQREVKEAEIKQCVDEPTFKKYGKFLLNAEVAVDRKKRWCPTRDCETVLKYQGTRKVTCEECKQSICWNCNERYHRGSCEKKSCC
;
A
#
# COMPACT_ATOMS: atom_id res chain seq x y z
N LYS A 1 -9.31 -12.44 34.71
CA LYS A 1 -10.12 -11.28 35.18
C LYS A 1 -9.46 -10.67 36.42
N GLU A 2 -9.22 -11.44 37.48
CA GLU A 2 -8.49 -10.97 38.69
C GLU A 2 -7.10 -10.37 38.43
N ARG A 3 -6.27 -10.97 37.54
CA ARG A 3 -4.98 -10.37 37.15
C ARG A 3 -5.09 -9.01 36.45
N ILE A 4 -6.17 -8.78 35.72
CA ILE A 4 -6.39 -7.51 35.00
C ILE A 4 -6.92 -6.47 35.99
N GLU A 5 -7.78 -6.86 36.93
CA GLU A 5 -8.25 -6.02 38.03
C GLU A 5 -7.09 -5.54 38.91
N ALA A 6 -6.23 -6.46 39.36
CA ALA A 6 -5.06 -6.15 40.19
C ALA A 6 -4.05 -5.25 39.46
N GLN A 7 -3.92 -5.40 38.15
CA GLN A 7 -3.05 -4.55 37.34
C GLN A 7 -3.62 -3.14 37.15
N LYS A 8 -4.95 -2.99 37.06
CA LYS A 8 -5.61 -1.68 37.06
C LYS A 8 -5.46 -0.97 38.40
N GLU A 9 -5.71 -1.67 39.51
CA GLU A 9 -5.53 -1.09 40.86
C GLU A 9 -4.09 -0.63 41.13
N TYR A 10 -3.10 -1.35 40.59
CA TYR A 10 -1.69 -0.96 40.68
C TYR A 10 -1.39 0.31 39.87
N ILE A 11 -1.93 0.42 38.65
CA ILE A 11 -1.77 1.61 37.79
C ILE A 11 -2.44 2.82 38.45
N ASP A 12 -3.67 2.68 38.95
CA ASP A 12 -4.41 3.75 39.64
C ASP A 12 -3.67 4.25 40.89
N ARG A 13 -3.01 3.35 41.63
CA ARG A 13 -2.15 3.72 42.77
C ARG A 13 -0.92 4.52 42.34
N ILE A 14 -0.26 4.12 41.25
CA ILE A 14 0.92 4.82 40.73
C ILE A 14 0.52 6.23 40.25
N GLU A 15 -0.58 6.35 39.52
CA GLU A 15 -1.08 7.66 39.04
C GLU A 15 -1.40 8.60 40.22
N LYS A 16 -2.04 8.08 41.27
CA LYS A 16 -2.34 8.87 42.48
C LYS A 16 -1.07 9.38 43.17
N ILE A 17 -0.06 8.53 43.33
CA ILE A 17 1.23 8.92 43.94
C ILE A 17 1.93 10.00 43.11
N LEU A 18 1.88 9.89 41.78
CA LEU A 18 2.49 10.87 40.88
C LEU A 18 1.78 12.22 40.91
N LEU A 19 0.45 12.23 41.02
CA LEU A 19 -0.34 13.45 41.18
C LEU A 19 -0.04 14.15 42.52
N GLU A 20 -0.02 13.40 43.62
CA GLU A 20 0.32 13.94 44.95
C GLU A 20 1.77 14.45 45.02
N ALA A 21 2.70 13.83 44.28
CA ALA A 21 4.08 14.30 44.17
C ALA A 21 4.19 15.60 43.35
N ALA A 22 3.44 15.71 42.25
CA ALA A 22 3.41 16.91 41.40
C ALA A 22 2.83 18.14 42.14
N GLU A 23 1.81 17.94 42.99
CA GLU A 23 1.23 19.01 43.82
C GLU A 23 2.20 19.52 44.90
N LYS A 24 3.05 18.65 45.46
CA LYS A 24 4.02 19.01 46.52
C LYS A 24 5.21 19.83 46.02
N GLU A 25 5.58 19.68 44.75
CA GLU A 25 6.74 20.37 44.16
C GLU A 25 6.37 21.68 43.44
N GLY A 26 5.08 22.04 43.38
CA GLY A 26 4.64 23.29 42.75
C GLY A 26 5.00 23.39 41.26
N ALA A 27 5.19 22.26 40.60
CA ALA A 27 5.55 22.18 39.19
C ALA A 27 4.29 22.07 38.31
N GLU A 28 4.21 22.88 37.25
CA GLU A 28 3.17 22.72 36.23
C GLU A 28 3.22 21.31 35.62
N ILE A 29 2.08 20.63 35.61
CA ILE A 29 1.93 19.29 35.03
C ILE A 29 2.22 19.38 33.52
N PRO A 30 3.24 18.68 32.98
CA PRO A 30 3.55 18.73 31.56
C PRO A 30 2.41 18.14 30.71
N PRO A 31 2.17 18.65 29.49
CA PRO A 31 1.07 18.19 28.67
C PRO A 31 1.34 16.80 28.09
N GLN A 32 0.31 15.96 28.20
CA GLN A 32 0.10 14.63 27.60
C GLN A 32 1.02 13.50 28.10
N LEU A 33 0.42 12.51 28.77
CA LEU A 33 1.07 11.21 28.98
C LEU A 33 1.56 10.66 27.63
N PRO A 34 2.75 10.03 27.57
CA PRO A 34 3.24 9.40 26.35
C PRO A 34 2.18 8.43 25.81
N SER A 35 1.89 8.49 24.51
CA SER A 35 0.92 7.57 23.90
C SER A 35 1.30 6.12 24.22
N VAL A 36 0.31 5.23 24.31
CA VAL A 36 0.53 3.79 24.57
C VAL A 36 1.62 3.22 23.63
N LYS A 37 1.67 3.69 22.37
CA LYS A 37 2.73 3.33 21.41
C LYS A 37 4.12 3.82 21.83
N LYS A 38 4.24 5.05 22.33
CA LYS A 38 5.49 5.62 22.86
C LYS A 38 5.92 4.93 24.15
N MET A 39 4.98 4.59 25.03
CA MET A 39 5.25 3.77 26.22
C MET A 39 5.73 2.37 25.87
N LEU A 40 5.11 1.72 24.88
CA LEU A 40 5.53 0.39 24.40
C LEU A 40 6.93 0.44 23.76
N THR A 41 7.24 1.48 22.98
CA THR A 41 8.60 1.66 22.42
C THR A 41 9.63 1.89 23.52
N LEU A 42 9.34 2.77 24.48
CA LEU A 42 10.23 3.02 25.62
C LEU A 42 10.40 1.78 26.50
N GLN A 43 9.33 1.02 26.74
CA GLN A 43 9.37 -0.25 27.47
C GLN A 43 10.22 -1.28 26.73
N LYS A 44 10.13 -1.35 25.40
CA LYS A 44 11.02 -2.19 24.58
C LYS A 44 12.47 -1.76 24.70
N GLU A 45 12.75 -0.45 24.64
CA GLU A 45 14.10 0.09 24.81
C GLU A 45 14.69 -0.22 26.19
N LEU A 46 13.92 -0.02 27.25
CA LEU A 46 14.27 -0.33 28.65
C LEU A 46 14.40 -1.83 28.91
N SER A 47 13.77 -2.67 28.09
CA SER A 47 13.88 -4.14 28.16
C SER A 47 15.08 -4.71 27.40
N LYS A 48 15.79 -3.89 26.62
CA LYS A 48 17.02 -4.31 25.94
C LYS A 48 18.08 -4.66 27.00
N PRO A 49 18.78 -5.78 26.87
CA PRO A 49 19.91 -6.07 27.75
C PRO A 49 20.99 -4.99 27.60
N PRO A 50 21.87 -4.81 28.60
CA PRO A 50 23.08 -4.02 28.46
C PRO A 50 23.88 -4.42 27.21
N GLU A 51 24.69 -3.49 26.69
CA GLU A 51 25.59 -3.80 25.57
C GLU A 51 26.44 -5.05 25.87
N ASN A 52 26.55 -5.93 24.88
CA ASN A 52 27.27 -7.21 24.97
C ASN A 52 26.65 -8.25 25.92
N ASN A 53 25.34 -8.18 26.19
CA ASN A 53 24.60 -9.22 26.90
C ASN A 53 23.31 -9.63 26.19
N TRP A 54 22.82 -10.85 26.47
CA TRP A 54 21.47 -11.29 26.07
C TRP A 54 20.68 -11.82 27.26
N LYS A 55 19.38 -11.51 27.30
CA LYS A 55 18.47 -11.96 28.34
C LYS A 55 17.86 -13.31 27.96
N CYS A 56 18.01 -14.31 28.83
CA CYS A 56 17.41 -15.62 28.60
C CYS A 56 15.87 -15.52 28.59
N ASN A 57 15.22 -16.01 27.53
CA ASN A 57 13.77 -16.02 27.41
C ASN A 57 13.08 -16.96 28.41
N ARG A 58 13.81 -17.94 28.96
CA ARG A 58 13.30 -18.92 29.93
C ARG A 58 13.43 -18.46 31.39
N CYS A 59 14.61 -18.02 31.80
CA CYS A 59 14.88 -17.70 33.22
C CYS A 59 15.22 -16.24 33.48
N THR A 60 15.25 -15.39 32.45
CA THR A 60 15.56 -13.95 32.52
C THR A 60 16.99 -13.57 32.92
N LEU A 61 17.89 -14.54 33.14
CA LEU A 61 19.31 -14.29 33.38
C LEU A 61 19.95 -13.53 32.22
N LEU A 62 20.79 -12.54 32.52
CA LEU A 62 21.68 -11.89 31.56
C LEU A 62 22.92 -12.75 31.35
N ASN A 63 23.16 -13.15 30.11
CA ASN A 63 24.31 -13.94 29.69
C ASN A 63 25.27 -13.08 28.89
N ASP A 64 26.53 -13.48 28.82
CA ASP A 64 27.53 -12.90 27.91
C ASP A 64 27.08 -13.04 26.45
N GLU A 65 27.34 -12.03 25.62
CA GLU A 65 27.00 -12.05 24.19
C GLU A 65 27.58 -13.25 23.43
N LYS A 66 28.73 -13.78 23.84
CA LYS A 66 29.37 -14.93 23.18
C LYS A 66 28.77 -16.27 23.62
N ALA A 67 27.99 -16.30 24.70
CA ALA A 67 27.37 -17.53 25.18
C ALA A 67 26.23 -17.97 24.25
N THR A 68 26.31 -19.22 23.78
CA THR A 68 25.25 -19.87 22.97
C THR A 68 24.13 -20.45 23.83
N ASN A 69 24.38 -20.68 25.12
CA ASN A 69 23.46 -21.29 26.08
C ASN A 69 23.43 -20.47 27.37
N CYS A 70 22.29 -20.49 28.07
CA CYS A 70 22.14 -19.78 29.34
C CYS A 70 22.95 -20.43 30.46
N ALA A 71 23.77 -19.65 31.17
CA ALA A 71 24.62 -20.16 32.24
C ALA A 71 23.86 -20.77 33.43
N ALA A 72 22.58 -20.42 33.65
CA ALA A 72 21.79 -20.94 34.76
C ALA A 72 20.84 -22.09 34.40
N CYS A 73 20.27 -22.09 33.19
CA CYS A 73 19.22 -23.06 32.82
C CYS A 73 19.50 -23.82 31.53
N ASP A 74 20.69 -23.61 30.95
CA ASP A 74 21.20 -24.24 29.73
C ASP A 74 20.35 -24.01 28.46
N ASN A 75 19.30 -23.19 28.57
CA ASN A 75 18.45 -22.83 27.45
C ASN A 75 19.27 -22.17 26.36
N GLU A 76 19.17 -22.69 25.14
CA GLU A 76 19.82 -22.13 23.97
C GLU A 76 19.38 -20.67 23.77
N ARG A 77 20.31 -19.85 23.28
CA ARG A 77 20.04 -18.47 22.92
C ARG A 77 19.12 -18.48 21.69
N GLU A 78 17.93 -17.89 21.84
CA GLU A 78 17.17 -17.44 20.68
C GLU A 78 17.92 -16.28 20.04
N ILE A 79 18.65 -16.57 18.98
CA ILE A 79 19.17 -15.55 18.09
C ILE A 79 17.97 -15.12 17.26
N GLU A 80 17.40 -13.95 17.58
CA GLU A 80 16.64 -13.23 16.56
C GLU A 80 17.62 -12.99 15.42
N LEU A 81 17.52 -13.81 14.37
CA LEU A 81 18.05 -13.45 13.07
C LEU A 81 17.36 -12.14 12.74
N LYS A 82 18.02 -11.00 12.97
CA LYS A 82 17.69 -9.78 12.26
C LYS A 82 17.76 -10.20 10.80
N GLY A 83 16.61 -10.49 10.19
CA GLY A 83 16.57 -10.78 8.76
C GLY A 83 17.30 -9.62 8.10
N ASP A 84 18.35 -9.93 7.33
CA ASP A 84 19.22 -8.91 6.76
C ASP A 84 18.36 -7.79 6.18
N GLU A 85 18.52 -6.57 6.70
CA GLU A 85 17.75 -5.44 6.20
C GLU A 85 18.08 -5.29 4.71
N VAL A 86 17.05 -5.07 3.91
CA VAL A 86 17.13 -4.98 2.46
C VAL A 86 16.92 -3.52 2.07
N MET A 87 17.76 -3.03 1.16
CA MET A 87 17.65 -1.68 0.62
C MET A 87 16.56 -1.60 -0.45
N CYS A 88 15.64 -0.64 -0.32
CA CYS A 88 14.67 -0.34 -1.38
C CYS A 88 15.34 0.36 -2.57
N GLY A 89 15.15 -0.14 -3.80
CA GLY A 89 15.73 0.46 -5.01
C GLY A 89 15.20 1.84 -5.41
N ILE A 90 14.18 2.38 -4.71
CA ILE A 90 13.57 3.69 -5.01
C ILE A 90 13.86 4.72 -3.91
N CYS A 91 13.47 4.44 -2.66
CA CYS A 91 13.68 5.38 -1.54
C CYS A 91 15.02 5.20 -0.82
N TRP A 92 15.72 4.09 -1.08
CA TRP A 92 17.01 3.72 -0.49
C TRP A 92 16.99 3.48 1.03
N ASP A 93 15.79 3.35 1.62
CA ASP A 93 15.64 2.95 3.01
C ASP A 93 16.02 1.47 3.20
N MET A 94 16.64 1.18 4.35
CA MET A 94 16.90 -0.18 4.84
C MET A 94 15.69 -0.68 5.60
N LEU A 95 15.09 -1.78 5.12
CA LEU A 95 13.83 -2.29 5.61
C LEU A 95 13.92 -3.78 5.92
N PRO A 96 13.17 -4.29 6.92
CA PRO A 96 13.07 -5.72 7.12
C PRO A 96 12.48 -6.42 5.88
N PRO A 97 12.87 -7.67 5.59
CA PRO A 97 12.44 -8.38 4.38
C PRO A 97 10.93 -8.48 4.16
N ASP A 98 10.12 -8.48 5.23
CA ASP A 98 8.66 -8.55 5.18
C ASP A 98 8.00 -7.26 4.62
N ARG A 99 8.75 -6.15 4.58
CA ARG A 99 8.31 -4.87 3.99
C ARG A 99 8.77 -4.65 2.55
N ILE A 100 9.54 -5.59 2.01
CA ILE A 100 9.97 -5.59 0.61
C ILE A 100 8.99 -6.42 -0.21
N LYS A 101 8.60 -5.88 -1.38
CA LYS A 101 7.89 -6.69 -2.36
C LYS A 101 8.85 -7.54 -3.18
N ASP A 102 8.51 -8.81 -3.24
CA ASP A 102 9.12 -9.77 -4.14
C ASP A 102 8.58 -9.52 -5.56
N THR A 103 9.42 -8.96 -6.42
CA THR A 103 9.08 -8.80 -7.84
C THR A 103 9.60 -10.01 -8.61
N SER A 104 8.85 -10.45 -9.63
CA SER A 104 9.27 -11.59 -10.44
C SER A 104 10.59 -11.41 -11.21
N CYS A 105 11.12 -10.18 -11.31
CA CYS A 105 12.47 -9.91 -11.83
C CYS A 105 13.58 -9.95 -10.78
N GLY A 106 13.27 -10.12 -9.49
CA GLY A 106 14.23 -10.10 -8.40
C GLY A 106 14.66 -8.71 -7.91
N HIS A 107 14.18 -7.63 -8.52
CA HIS A 107 14.42 -6.26 -8.03
C HIS A 107 13.57 -5.97 -6.81
N GLN A 108 14.14 -5.29 -5.81
CA GLN A 108 13.55 -5.12 -4.49
C GLN A 108 13.08 -3.68 -4.28
N PHE A 109 11.81 -3.54 -3.92
CA PHE A 109 11.18 -2.26 -3.63
C PHE A 109 10.31 -2.40 -2.39
N CYS A 110 10.26 -1.38 -1.53
CA CYS A 110 9.30 -1.38 -0.43
C CYS A 110 7.87 -1.29 -0.97
N GLU A 111 6.91 -1.80 -0.20
CA GLU A 111 5.50 -1.82 -0.60
C GLU A 111 4.96 -0.44 -0.96
N GLU A 112 5.34 0.59 -0.20
CA GLU A 112 4.93 1.98 -0.43
C GLU A 112 5.45 2.52 -1.78
N CYS A 113 6.74 2.30 -2.07
CA CYS A 113 7.34 2.74 -3.34
C CYS A 113 6.78 1.98 -4.53
N TRP A 114 6.58 0.68 -4.41
CA TRP A 114 6.02 -0.14 -5.48
C TRP A 114 4.58 0.27 -5.81
N SER A 115 3.72 0.39 -4.78
CA SER A 115 2.33 0.83 -4.95
C SER A 115 2.25 2.27 -5.48
N GLY A 116 3.10 3.16 -4.96
CA GLY A 116 3.20 4.55 -5.41
C GLY A 116 3.60 4.67 -6.88
N TYR A 117 4.61 3.92 -7.32
CA TYR A 117 5.05 3.87 -8.72
C TYR A 117 3.91 3.44 -9.66
N LEU A 118 3.24 2.33 -9.36
CA LEU A 118 2.13 1.83 -10.18
C LEU A 118 0.98 2.83 -10.21
N THR A 119 0.64 3.42 -9.07
CA THR A 119 -0.41 4.43 -8.97
C THR A 119 -0.10 5.65 -9.84
N CYS A 120 1.14 6.14 -9.84
CA CYS A 120 1.56 7.24 -10.70
C CYS A 120 1.44 6.88 -12.19
N LYS A 121 1.97 5.71 -12.61
CA LYS A 121 1.85 5.25 -14.00
C LYS A 121 0.41 5.18 -14.48
N ILE A 122 -0.50 4.71 -13.62
CA ILE A 122 -1.93 4.64 -13.93
C ILE A 122 -2.56 6.03 -14.00
N LYS A 123 -2.26 6.92 -13.05
CA LYS A 123 -2.79 8.30 -13.04
C LYS A 123 -2.35 9.10 -14.27
N ASP A 124 -1.14 8.86 -14.75
CA ASP A 124 -0.57 9.52 -15.93
C ASP A 124 -1.03 8.87 -17.25
N ALA A 125 -1.97 7.92 -17.21
CA ALA A 125 -2.46 7.15 -18.36
C ALA A 125 -1.37 6.35 -19.12
N ASN A 126 -0.22 6.12 -18.49
CA ASN A 126 0.90 5.36 -19.03
C ASN A 126 0.75 3.87 -18.72
N VAL A 127 -0.38 3.28 -19.15
CA VAL A 127 -0.77 1.91 -18.76
C VAL A 127 -0.38 0.82 -19.75
N MET A 128 0.01 1.18 -20.98
CA MET A 128 0.27 0.22 -22.07
C MET A 128 1.59 -0.54 -21.86
N GLU A 129 2.57 0.07 -21.20
CA GLU A 129 3.94 -0.46 -21.08
C GLU A 129 4.50 -0.19 -19.67
N ILE A 130 3.78 -0.65 -18.64
CA ILE A 130 4.29 -0.54 -17.27
C ILE A 130 5.40 -1.58 -17.07
N GLN A 131 6.63 -1.09 -16.94
CA GLN A 131 7.81 -1.92 -16.70
C GLN A 131 8.34 -1.77 -15.27
N CYS A 132 9.29 -2.63 -14.89
CA CYS A 132 10.07 -2.49 -13.67
C CYS A 132 10.66 -1.07 -13.53
N PRO A 133 10.67 -0.47 -12.32
CA PRO A 133 11.33 0.80 -12.05
C PRO A 133 12.85 0.78 -12.25
N ASP A 134 13.49 -0.40 -12.21
CA ASP A 134 14.92 -0.51 -12.48
C ASP A 134 15.21 -0.17 -13.96
N PRO A 135 16.05 0.85 -14.25
CA PRO A 135 16.27 1.33 -15.63
C PRO A 135 16.89 0.30 -16.57
N LYS A 136 17.56 -0.73 -16.05
CA LYS A 136 18.18 -1.80 -16.85
C LYS A 136 17.23 -2.99 -17.02
N CYS A 137 16.07 -2.97 -16.39
CA CYS A 137 15.10 -4.05 -16.43
C CYS A 137 13.93 -3.71 -17.35
N GLN A 138 13.75 -4.50 -18.41
CA GLN A 138 12.63 -4.35 -19.36
C GLN A 138 11.44 -5.24 -18.99
N ARG A 139 11.39 -5.81 -17.78
CA ARG A 139 10.29 -6.70 -17.38
C ARG A 139 9.00 -5.91 -17.28
N GLU A 140 7.98 -6.37 -18.00
CA GLU A 140 6.61 -5.88 -17.86
C GLU A 140 5.96 -6.31 -16.53
N VAL A 141 5.20 -5.40 -15.94
CA VAL A 141 4.38 -5.64 -14.75
C VAL A 141 3.03 -6.21 -15.21
N LYS A 142 2.69 -7.40 -14.71
CA LYS A 142 1.45 -8.09 -15.10
C LYS A 142 0.23 -7.49 -14.41
N GLU A 143 -0.93 -7.53 -15.05
CA GLU A 143 -2.20 -7.05 -14.48
C GLU A 143 -2.48 -7.62 -13.07
N ALA A 144 -2.21 -8.90 -12.84
CA ALA A 144 -2.40 -9.53 -11.53
C ALA A 144 -1.53 -8.91 -10.43
N GLU A 145 -0.30 -8.51 -10.77
CA GLU A 145 0.64 -7.83 -9.86
C GLU A 145 0.14 -6.41 -9.57
N ILE A 146 -0.34 -5.70 -10.60
CA ILE A 146 -0.95 -4.37 -10.44
C ILE A 146 -2.16 -4.45 -9.50
N LYS A 147 -3.07 -5.40 -9.73
CA LYS A 147 -4.29 -5.58 -8.94
C LYS A 147 -4.02 -5.83 -7.45
N GLN A 148 -2.93 -6.51 -7.13
CA GLN A 148 -2.53 -6.79 -5.75
C GLN A 148 -1.88 -5.60 -5.05
N CYS A 149 -1.34 -4.64 -5.80
CA CYS A 149 -0.51 -3.56 -5.26
C CYS A 149 -1.21 -2.21 -5.21
N VAL A 150 -2.33 -2.03 -5.91
CA VAL A 150 -3.08 -0.77 -5.95
C VAL A 150 -4.51 -0.96 -5.41
N ASP A 151 -5.12 0.13 -4.96
CA ASP A 151 -6.50 0.10 -4.49
C ASP A 151 -7.50 -0.16 -5.63
N GLU A 152 -8.72 -0.59 -5.28
CA GLU A 152 -9.76 -0.93 -6.25
C GLU A 152 -10.11 0.25 -7.20
N PRO A 153 -10.23 1.51 -6.73
CA PRO A 153 -10.46 2.65 -7.63
C PRO A 153 -9.33 2.86 -8.65
N THR A 154 -8.07 2.72 -8.24
CA THR A 154 -6.92 2.86 -9.15
C THR A 154 -6.87 1.71 -10.15
N PHE A 155 -7.16 0.48 -9.71
CA PHE A 155 -7.24 -0.67 -10.62
C PHE A 155 -8.37 -0.52 -11.66
N LYS A 156 -9.53 0.03 -11.26
CA LYS A 156 -10.60 0.38 -12.21
C LYS A 156 -10.16 1.40 -13.25
N LYS A 157 -9.39 2.43 -12.84
CA LYS A 157 -8.80 3.40 -13.78
C LYS A 157 -7.82 2.75 -14.75
N TYR A 158 -6.98 1.84 -14.28
CA TYR A 158 -6.08 1.06 -15.14
C TYR A 158 -6.85 0.34 -16.26
N GLY A 159 -7.90 -0.41 -15.92
CA GLY A 159 -8.75 -1.08 -16.92
C GLY A 159 -9.43 -0.10 -17.88
N LYS A 160 -9.90 1.06 -17.39
CA LYS A 160 -10.49 2.10 -18.24
C LYS A 160 -9.48 2.68 -19.24
N PHE A 161 -8.24 2.93 -18.81
CA PHE A 161 -7.21 3.43 -19.71
C PHE A 161 -6.79 2.40 -20.77
N LEU A 162 -6.71 1.11 -20.41
CA LEU A 162 -6.49 0.04 -21.39
C LEU A 162 -7.62 -0.02 -22.42
N LEU A 163 -8.87 0.01 -21.97
CA LEU A 163 -10.03 0.02 -22.86
C LEU A 163 -10.05 1.27 -23.76
N ASN A 164 -9.69 2.44 -23.22
CA ASN A 164 -9.56 3.67 -24.00
C ASN A 164 -8.54 3.52 -25.13
N ALA A 165 -7.36 2.97 -24.82
CA ALA A 165 -6.30 2.74 -25.81
C ALA A 165 -6.74 1.74 -26.89
N GLU A 166 -7.42 0.65 -26.50
CA GLU A 166 -7.98 -0.33 -27.43
C GLU A 166 -9.02 0.31 -28.37
N VAL A 167 -9.97 1.08 -27.82
CA VAL A 167 -11.02 1.75 -28.59
C VAL A 167 -10.44 2.81 -29.54
N ALA A 168 -9.35 3.48 -29.16
CA ALA A 168 -8.71 4.50 -29.99
C ALA A 168 -8.12 3.93 -31.30
N VAL A 169 -7.68 2.67 -31.30
CA VAL A 169 -7.04 2.04 -32.47
C VAL A 169 -7.99 1.13 -33.27
N ASP A 170 -9.05 0.60 -32.65
CA ASP A 170 -10.03 -0.26 -33.35
C ASP A 170 -11.12 0.55 -34.06
N ARG A 171 -11.06 0.62 -35.39
CA ARG A 171 -12.06 1.30 -36.23
C ARG A 171 -13.49 0.76 -36.11
N LYS A 172 -13.67 -0.43 -35.54
CA LYS A 172 -14.97 -1.07 -35.28
C LYS A 172 -15.47 -0.85 -33.85
N LYS A 173 -14.74 -0.09 -33.02
CA LYS A 173 -15.15 0.31 -31.67
C LYS A 173 -15.22 1.82 -31.54
N ARG A 174 -16.18 2.32 -30.76
CA ARG A 174 -16.31 3.75 -30.40
C ARG A 174 -16.97 3.90 -29.03
N TRP A 175 -16.62 4.93 -28.29
CA TRP A 175 -17.37 5.32 -27.09
C TRP A 175 -18.75 5.85 -27.45
N CYS A 176 -19.76 5.53 -26.65
CA CYS A 176 -21.07 6.15 -26.76
C CYS A 176 -20.92 7.67 -26.54
N PRO A 177 -21.41 8.53 -27.45
CA PRO A 177 -21.32 9.98 -27.29
C PRO A 177 -22.34 10.55 -26.29
N THR A 178 -23.27 9.72 -25.78
CA THR A 178 -24.24 10.15 -24.78
C THR A 178 -23.51 10.50 -23.48
N ARG A 179 -23.80 11.69 -22.93
CA ARG A 179 -23.27 12.15 -21.64
C ARG A 179 -23.49 11.08 -20.56
N ASP A 180 -22.46 10.86 -19.75
CA ASP A 180 -22.41 9.91 -18.62
C ASP A 180 -22.61 8.43 -19.01
N CYS A 181 -22.55 8.09 -20.30
CA CYS A 181 -22.58 6.71 -20.79
C CYS A 181 -21.17 6.20 -21.11
N GLU A 182 -20.68 5.23 -20.34
CA GLU A 182 -19.35 4.61 -20.51
C GLU A 182 -19.40 3.31 -21.34
N THR A 183 -20.36 3.18 -22.26
CA THR A 183 -20.49 1.98 -23.08
C THR A 183 -19.68 2.08 -24.37
N VAL A 184 -18.89 1.06 -24.67
CA VAL A 184 -18.22 0.90 -25.97
C VAL A 184 -19.18 0.28 -26.98
N LEU A 185 -19.47 1.01 -28.05
CA LEU A 185 -20.24 0.56 -29.19
C LEU A 185 -19.36 -0.24 -30.15
N LYS A 186 -19.93 -1.32 -30.71
CA LYS A 186 -19.30 -2.14 -31.75
C LYS A 186 -20.01 -1.93 -33.08
N TYR A 187 -19.27 -1.93 -34.18
CA TYR A 187 -19.86 -1.82 -35.51
C TYR A 187 -20.69 -3.06 -35.84
N GLN A 188 -21.97 -2.86 -36.17
CA GLN A 188 -22.92 -3.93 -36.48
C GLN A 188 -23.19 -4.09 -37.99
N GLY A 189 -22.29 -3.61 -38.85
CA GLY A 189 -22.50 -3.64 -40.31
C GLY A 189 -23.47 -2.58 -40.84
N THR A 190 -24.08 -1.77 -39.96
CA THR A 190 -25.00 -0.70 -40.36
C THR A 190 -24.63 0.63 -39.72
N ARG A 191 -25.15 1.72 -40.30
CA ARG A 191 -24.93 3.07 -39.77
C ARG A 191 -25.69 3.33 -38.47
N LYS A 192 -26.74 2.56 -38.17
CA LYS A 192 -27.54 2.73 -36.94
C LYS A 192 -27.05 1.72 -35.90
N VAL A 193 -26.44 2.21 -34.83
CA VAL A 193 -26.04 1.37 -33.69
C VAL A 193 -26.80 1.86 -32.46
N THR A 194 -27.45 0.95 -31.74
CA THR A 194 -28.17 1.29 -30.50
C THR A 194 -27.31 0.91 -29.31
N CYS A 195 -27.06 1.86 -28.41
CA CYS A 195 -26.37 1.59 -27.16
C CYS A 195 -27.21 0.67 -26.27
N GLU A 196 -26.60 -0.39 -25.72
CA GLU A 196 -27.30 -1.35 -24.87
C GLU A 196 -27.64 -0.77 -23.49
N GLU A 197 -26.90 0.21 -22.99
CA GLU A 197 -27.16 0.82 -21.69
C GLU A 197 -28.14 2.00 -21.79
N CYS A 198 -27.73 3.11 -22.44
CA CYS A 198 -28.57 4.31 -22.49
C CYS A 198 -29.69 4.24 -23.54
N LYS A 199 -29.79 3.17 -24.32
CA LYS A 199 -30.76 2.93 -25.41
C LYS A 199 -30.75 3.96 -26.54
N GLN A 200 -29.83 4.94 -26.52
CA GLN A 200 -29.69 5.94 -27.57
C GLN A 200 -29.20 5.27 -28.86
N SER A 201 -29.89 5.54 -29.98
CA SER A 201 -29.41 5.20 -31.32
C SER A 201 -28.40 6.25 -31.80
N ILE A 202 -27.25 5.79 -32.27
CA ILE A 202 -26.10 6.57 -32.73
C ILE A 202 -25.81 6.27 -34.20
N CYS A 203 -25.43 7.30 -34.95
CA CYS A 203 -24.93 7.20 -36.31
C CYS A 203 -23.45 6.83 -36.31
N TRP A 204 -23.10 5.64 -36.79
CA TRP A 204 -21.71 5.15 -36.80
C TRP A 204 -20.76 6.05 -37.58
N ASN A 205 -21.24 6.71 -38.63
CA ASN A 205 -20.38 7.52 -39.50
C ASN A 205 -19.95 8.83 -38.82
N CYS A 206 -20.89 9.61 -38.27
CA CYS A 206 -20.62 10.92 -37.68
C CYS A 206 -20.52 10.94 -36.14
N ASN A 207 -20.76 9.81 -35.47
CA ASN A 207 -20.77 9.67 -34.01
C ASN A 207 -21.77 10.59 -33.28
N GLU A 208 -22.90 10.87 -33.91
CA GLU A 208 -24.00 11.68 -33.36
C GLU A 208 -25.27 10.86 -33.15
N ARG A 209 -26.32 11.46 -32.56
CA ARG A 209 -27.65 10.85 -32.53
C ARG A 209 -28.06 10.40 -33.94
N TYR A 210 -28.60 9.19 -34.04
CA TYR A 210 -28.97 8.61 -35.32
C TYR A 210 -29.98 9.50 -36.06
N HIS A 211 -29.73 9.70 -37.36
CA HIS A 211 -30.56 10.50 -38.24
C HIS A 211 -30.75 9.81 -39.60
N ARG A 212 -31.85 10.15 -40.27
CA ARG A 212 -32.09 9.79 -41.68
C ARG A 212 -31.35 10.80 -42.58
N GLY A 213 -30.94 10.39 -43.77
CA GLY A 213 -30.22 11.27 -44.71
C GLY A 213 -28.69 11.25 -44.59
N SER A 214 -28.00 12.21 -45.19
CA SER A 214 -26.54 12.35 -45.15
C SER A 214 -26.06 12.84 -43.79
N CYS A 215 -24.82 12.48 -43.42
CA CYS A 215 -24.16 13.11 -42.27
C CYS A 215 -23.74 14.52 -42.66
N GLU A 216 -24.13 15.52 -41.89
CA GLU A 216 -23.62 16.88 -42.07
C GLU A 216 -22.13 16.91 -41.76
N LYS A 217 -21.36 17.61 -42.59
CA LYS A 217 -19.94 17.83 -42.33
C LYS A 217 -19.83 18.75 -41.12
N LYS A 218 -19.32 18.24 -40.00
CA LYS A 218 -18.86 19.12 -38.93
C LYS A 218 -17.64 19.87 -39.44
N SER A 219 -17.77 21.19 -39.64
CA SER A 219 -16.61 22.08 -39.70
C SER A 219 -15.87 21.91 -38.39
N CYS A 220 -14.65 21.38 -38.44
CA CYS A 220 -13.79 21.28 -37.27
C CYS A 220 -13.47 22.71 -36.82
N CYS A 221 -13.87 23.07 -35.61
CA CYS A 221 -13.40 24.26 -34.90
C CYS A 221 -12.00 23.97 -34.33
#